data_AF-A0A6J3QHX8-F1
#
_entry.id   AF-A0A6J3QHX8-F1
#
_cell.length_a   1.000
_cell.length_b   1.000
_cell.length_c   1.000
_cell.angle_alpha   90.00
_cell.angle_beta   90.00
_cell.angle_gamma   90.00
#
_symmetry.space_group_name_H-M   'P 1'
#
loop_
_entity.id
_entity.type
_entity.pdbx_description
1 polymer ?
#
loop_
_entity_poly.entity_id
_entity_poly.type
_entity_poly.pdbx_seq_one_letter_code
_entity_poly.pdbx_strand_id
1 'polypeptide(L)'
;MKQVLKESLPANGDTSVLAGVYGPAEVKVSKEIFNKATLEVTLRPKIGLPGVAEKSRERLIRNTCEAVVLGALHPRTSITVVLQVVSDAGSLLACCLNAACMALVDAGVPMRALFCGVTCALDSDGTLLLDPTAKQEKEARAVLTFALDSVERKLLMSTTKGLYSDAELQQCLAAAQAASQHVFRFYRESLQRRYSKS
;
A
#
# COMPACT_ATOMS: atom_id res chain seq x y z
N MET A 1 0.81 21.82 5.07
CA MET A 1 0.09 21.11 6.14
C MET A 1 0.78 19.75 6.33
N LYS A 2 1.39 19.49 7.49
CA LYS A 2 2.05 18.20 7.79
C LYS A 2 1.03 17.34 8.53
N GLN A 3 0.43 16.35 7.89
CA GLN A 3 -0.33 15.33 8.58
C GLN A 3 0.49 14.03 8.58
N VAL A 4 0.82 13.60 9.79
CA VAL A 4 1.52 12.35 10.08
C VAL A 4 0.46 11.42 10.61
N LEU A 5 -0.01 10.48 9.78
CA LEU A 5 -1.01 9.51 10.19
C LEU A 5 -0.32 8.24 10.68
N LYS A 6 -0.45 8.01 11.98
CA LYS A 6 -0.13 6.73 12.62
C LYS A 6 -1.35 5.84 12.52
N GLU A 7 -1.48 5.13 11.40
CA GLU A 7 -2.51 4.11 11.25
C GLU A 7 -1.90 2.73 11.43
N SER A 8 -2.14 2.15 12.61
CA SER A 8 -2.08 0.71 12.82
C SER A 8 -3.42 0.14 12.36
N LEU A 9 -3.47 -0.37 11.13
CA LEU A 9 -4.64 -1.12 10.67
C LEU A 9 -4.72 -2.44 11.45
N PRO A 10 -5.87 -2.74 12.10
CA PRO A 10 -6.03 -3.97 12.88
C PRO A 10 -5.92 -5.25 12.04
N ALA A 11 -5.96 -5.15 10.70
CA ALA A 11 -5.77 -6.28 9.79
C ALA A 11 -4.31 -6.73 9.64
N ASN A 12 -3.32 -5.91 10.00
CA ASN A 12 -1.89 -6.17 9.72
C ASN A 12 -1.08 -6.67 10.94
N GLY A 13 -1.74 -7.04 12.04
CA GLY A 13 -1.08 -7.54 13.25
C GLY A 13 -0.13 -6.52 13.90
N ASP A 14 1.00 -6.98 14.44
CA ASP A 14 2.03 -6.16 15.09
C ASP A 14 2.86 -5.31 14.11
N THR A 15 2.58 -5.38 12.80
CA THR A 15 3.22 -4.55 11.78
C THR A 15 2.60 -3.17 11.79
N SER A 16 3.43 -2.14 11.97
CA SER A 16 2.99 -0.75 11.95
C SER A 16 3.89 0.10 11.07
N VAL A 17 3.24 0.85 10.18
CA VAL A 17 3.88 1.77 9.25
C VAL A 17 3.22 3.13 9.42
N LEU A 18 4.06 4.15 9.49
CA LEU A 18 3.65 5.54 9.53
C LEU A 18 3.73 6.12 8.12
N ALA A 19 2.65 6.73 7.63
CA ALA A 19 2.63 7.38 6.34
C ALA A 19 2.36 8.88 6.51
N GLY A 20 3.10 9.69 5.76
CA GLY A 20 2.89 11.12 5.64
C GLY A 20 2.87 11.51 4.17
N VAL A 21 1.83 12.25 3.77
CA VAL A 21 1.72 12.77 2.41
C VAL A 21 1.91 14.28 2.45
N TYR A 22 2.73 14.75 1.53
CA TYR A 22 2.95 16.16 1.25
C TYR A 22 2.42 16.43 -0.15
N GLY A 23 1.52 17.38 -0.30
CA GLY A 23 1.05 17.76 -1.62
C GLY A 23 0.20 19.02 -1.59
N PRO A 24 -0.31 19.42 -2.76
CA PRO A 24 0.48 19.58 -3.99
C PRO A 24 1.48 20.72 -3.77
N ALA A 25 2.78 20.43 -3.91
CA ALA A 25 3.85 21.40 -3.69
C ALA A 25 4.57 21.75 -5.00
N GLU A 26 5.26 22.89 -5.02
CA GLU A 26 6.07 23.32 -6.17
C GLU A 26 7.16 22.28 -6.47
N VAL A 27 7.23 21.87 -7.74
CA VAL A 27 8.19 20.87 -8.20
C VAL A 27 9.46 21.54 -8.71
N LYS A 28 10.62 20.88 -8.54
CA LYS A 28 11.85 21.33 -9.21
C LYS A 28 11.67 21.17 -10.71
N VAL A 29 12.17 22.14 -11.48
CA VAL A 29 12.14 22.15 -12.95
C VAL A 29 12.65 20.83 -13.56
N SER A 30 13.65 20.18 -12.95
CA SER A 30 14.21 18.91 -13.43
C SER A 30 13.26 17.70 -13.30
N LYS A 31 12.24 17.78 -12.46
CA LYS A 31 11.25 16.72 -12.19
C LYS A 31 9.84 17.17 -12.55
N GLU A 32 9.72 18.29 -13.24
CA GLU A 32 8.44 18.84 -13.65
C GLU A 32 7.88 18.03 -14.82
N ILE A 33 6.63 17.62 -14.68
CA ILE A 33 5.89 16.97 -15.76
C ILE A 33 4.72 17.89 -16.10
N PHE A 34 4.66 18.29 -17.37
CA PHE A 34 3.68 19.28 -17.82
C PHE A 34 2.22 18.75 -17.73
N ASN A 35 2.02 17.47 -18.03
CA ASN A 35 0.69 16.86 -18.15
C ASN A 35 0.16 16.23 -16.85
N LYS A 36 0.99 16.05 -15.81
CA LYS A 36 0.59 15.37 -14.57
C LYS A 36 1.43 15.79 -13.37
N ALA A 37 0.90 15.60 -12.18
CA ALA A 37 1.66 15.70 -10.93
C ALA A 37 2.77 14.65 -10.87
N THR A 38 3.95 15.05 -10.38
CA THR A 38 5.06 14.14 -10.12
C THR A 38 4.87 13.48 -8.76
N LEU A 39 4.70 12.15 -8.74
CA LEU A 39 4.59 11.38 -7.51
C LEU A 39 5.96 10.87 -7.05
N GLU A 40 6.35 11.23 -5.84
CA GLU A 40 7.53 10.70 -5.17
C GLU A 40 7.14 9.83 -3.99
N VAL A 41 7.77 8.67 -3.87
CA VAL A 41 7.58 7.77 -2.72
C VAL A 41 8.95 7.51 -2.11
N THR A 42 9.03 7.62 -0.78
CA THR A 42 10.23 7.28 0.00
C THR A 42 9.84 6.35 1.14
N LEU A 43 10.46 5.18 1.19
CA LEU A 43 10.31 4.16 2.21
C LEU A 43 11.54 4.14 3.09
N ARG A 44 11.37 4.44 4.37
CA ARG A 44 12.42 4.41 5.37
C ARG A 44 12.26 3.17 6.24
N PRO A 45 13.26 2.27 6.29
CA PRO A 45 13.23 1.13 7.18
C PRO A 45 13.37 1.60 8.65
N LYS A 46 13.07 0.71 9.59
CA LYS A 46 13.24 0.97 11.03
C LYS A 46 14.72 1.10 11.41
N ILE A 47 15.58 0.28 10.80
CA ILE A 47 17.00 0.16 11.14
C ILE A 47 17.80 0.28 9.85
N GLY A 48 18.86 1.08 9.88
CA GLY A 48 19.79 1.25 8.76
C GLY A 48 19.32 2.25 7.70
N LEU A 49 20.10 2.32 6.61
CA LEU A 49 19.83 3.16 5.46
C LEU A 49 18.99 2.39 4.42
N PRO A 50 18.15 3.08 3.63
CA PRO A 50 17.35 2.42 2.60
C PRO A 50 18.25 1.78 1.54
N GLY A 51 18.08 0.47 1.34
CA GLY A 51 18.84 -0.32 0.38
C GLY A 51 18.14 -0.44 -0.98
N VAL A 52 18.62 -1.39 -1.79
CA VAL A 52 18.06 -1.68 -3.12
C VAL A 52 16.66 -2.30 -3.01
N ALA A 53 16.44 -3.15 -1.99
CA ALA A 53 15.14 -3.78 -1.75
C ALA A 53 14.07 -2.75 -1.37
N GLU A 54 14.40 -1.75 -0.56
CA GLU A 54 13.48 -0.67 -0.22
C GLU A 54 13.17 0.17 -1.46
N LYS A 55 14.18 0.50 -2.28
CA LYS A 55 13.97 1.24 -3.54
C LYS A 55 13.08 0.48 -4.53
N SER A 56 13.16 -0.85 -4.60
CA SER A 56 12.28 -1.62 -5.48
C SER A 56 10.83 -1.59 -4.96
N ARG A 57 10.63 -1.69 -3.64
CA ARG A 57 9.33 -1.54 -2.98
C ARG A 57 8.75 -0.13 -3.16
N GLU A 58 9.57 0.90 -3.03
CA GLU A 58 9.17 2.30 -3.32
C GLU A 58 8.63 2.45 -4.74
N ARG A 59 9.28 1.82 -5.73
CA ARG A 59 8.83 1.86 -7.12
C ARG A 59 7.46 1.18 -7.28
N LEU A 60 7.24 0.04 -6.63
CA LEU A 60 5.94 -0.66 -6.67
C LEU A 60 4.83 0.20 -6.06
N ILE A 61 5.08 0.81 -4.90
CA ILE A 61 4.11 1.69 -4.23
C ILE A 61 3.86 2.93 -5.09
N ARG A 62 4.91 3.54 -5.65
CA ARG A 62 4.80 4.69 -6.56
C ARG A 62 3.91 4.38 -7.76
N ASN A 63 4.16 3.27 -8.46
CA ASN A 63 3.37 2.86 -9.61
C ASN A 63 1.90 2.61 -9.24
N THR A 64 1.67 2.00 -8.07
CA THR A 64 0.32 1.73 -7.56
C THR A 64 -0.43 3.03 -7.28
N CYS A 65 0.21 3.97 -6.57
CA CYS A 65 -0.35 5.29 -6.28
C CYS A 65 -0.57 6.10 -7.57
N GLU A 66 0.35 6.06 -8.53
CA GLU A 66 0.23 6.78 -9.80
C GLU A 66 -0.93 6.25 -10.67
N ALA A 67 -1.26 4.95 -10.57
CA ALA A 67 -2.39 4.36 -11.28
C ALA A 67 -3.77 4.83 -10.75
N VAL A 68 -3.84 5.26 -9.48
CA VAL A 68 -5.09 5.66 -8.81
C VAL A 68 -5.21 7.18 -8.61
N VAL A 69 -4.10 7.90 -8.44
CA VAL A 69 -4.08 9.35 -8.25
C VAL A 69 -4.41 10.05 -9.57
N LEU A 70 -5.34 11.00 -9.53
CA LEU A 70 -5.70 11.83 -10.69
C LEU A 70 -4.67 12.95 -10.88
N GLY A 71 -3.45 12.57 -11.26
CA GLY A 71 -2.33 13.51 -11.42
C GLY A 71 -2.58 14.61 -12.46
N ALA A 72 -3.49 14.42 -13.40
CA ALA A 72 -3.85 15.42 -14.41
C ALA A 72 -4.54 16.67 -13.81
N LEU A 73 -5.14 16.56 -12.61
CA LEU A 73 -5.80 17.69 -11.95
C LEU A 73 -4.81 18.70 -11.36
N HIS A 74 -3.56 18.31 -11.16
CA HIS A 74 -2.50 19.14 -10.58
C HIS A 74 -1.22 19.12 -11.43
N PRO A 75 -1.24 19.67 -12.67
CA PRO A 75 -0.06 19.73 -13.53
C PRO A 75 1.04 20.56 -12.87
N ARG A 76 2.31 20.20 -13.12
CA ARG A 76 3.49 20.91 -12.58
C ARG A 76 3.58 20.98 -11.05
N THR A 77 2.90 20.06 -10.37
CA THR A 77 3.02 19.91 -8.91
C THR A 77 3.76 18.63 -8.55
N SER A 78 4.26 18.56 -7.33
CA SER A 78 4.80 17.34 -6.73
C SER A 78 3.96 16.89 -5.54
N ILE A 79 3.77 15.58 -5.45
CA ILE A 79 3.13 14.92 -4.32
C ILE A 79 4.15 13.91 -3.78
N THR A 80 4.55 14.07 -2.53
CA THR A 80 5.57 13.24 -1.88
C THR A 80 4.94 12.42 -0.77
N VAL A 81 4.99 11.10 -0.91
CA VAL A 81 4.55 10.11 0.07
C VAL A 81 5.78 9.58 0.82
N VAL A 82 5.81 9.78 2.12
CA VAL A 82 6.88 9.28 3.00
C VAL A 82 6.32 8.20 3.89
N LEU A 83 6.91 7.00 3.82
CA LEU A 83 6.56 5.83 4.61
C LEU A 83 7.71 5.53 5.56
N GLN A 84 7.42 5.43 6.86
CA GLN A 84 8.36 5.07 7.90
C GLN A 84 7.89 3.78 8.57
N VAL A 85 8.71 2.73 8.48
CA VAL A 85 8.42 1.47 9.18
C VAL A 85 8.70 1.65 10.67
N VAL A 86 7.70 1.36 11.51
CA VAL A 86 7.78 1.45 12.98
C VAL A 86 8.01 0.07 13.58
N SER A 87 7.22 -0.90 13.13
CA SER A 87 7.33 -2.32 13.49
C SER A 87 7.09 -3.17 12.26
N ASP A 88 7.90 -4.21 12.09
CA ASP A 88 7.78 -5.17 11.00
C ASP A 88 7.58 -6.56 11.60
N ALA A 89 6.34 -7.06 11.51
CA ALA A 89 5.93 -8.37 11.98
C ALA A 89 5.39 -9.23 10.82
N GLY A 90 5.74 -8.90 9.57
CA GLY A 90 5.30 -9.59 8.36
C GLY A 90 4.38 -8.73 7.49
N SER A 91 4.22 -9.13 6.22
CA SER A 91 3.29 -8.48 5.28
C SER A 91 3.52 -6.97 5.10
N LEU A 92 4.77 -6.52 5.21
CA LEU A 92 5.16 -5.10 5.22
C LEU A 92 4.63 -4.32 4.01
N LEU A 93 4.69 -4.92 2.81
CA LEU A 93 4.24 -4.27 1.58
C LEU A 93 2.74 -3.95 1.59
N ALA A 94 1.91 -4.88 2.07
CA ALA A 94 0.48 -4.67 2.21
C ALA A 94 0.18 -3.52 3.18
N CYS A 95 0.86 -3.51 4.34
CA CYS A 95 0.72 -2.45 5.33
C CYS A 95 1.14 -1.07 4.76
N CYS A 96 2.26 -1.00 4.04
CA CYS A 96 2.72 0.22 3.39
C CYS A 96 1.72 0.77 2.36
N LEU A 97 1.13 -0.10 1.53
CA LEU A 97 0.11 0.30 0.57
C LEU A 97 -1.12 0.86 1.26
N ASN A 98 -1.57 0.19 2.33
CA ASN A 98 -2.74 0.60 3.06
C ASN A 98 -2.53 1.95 3.76
N ALA A 99 -1.39 2.12 4.43
CA ALA A 99 -1.00 3.38 5.06
C ALA A 99 -0.85 4.51 4.03
N ALA A 100 -0.28 4.23 2.85
CA ALA A 100 -0.17 5.21 1.77
C ALA A 100 -1.56 5.63 1.25
N CYS A 101 -2.49 4.70 1.07
CA CYS A 101 -3.84 5.00 0.61
C CYS A 101 -4.55 5.94 1.58
N MET A 102 -4.56 5.61 2.87
CA MET A 102 -5.22 6.41 3.89
C MET A 102 -4.56 7.78 4.08
N ALA A 103 -3.24 7.86 3.98
CA ALA A 103 -2.54 9.14 4.02
C ALA A 103 -2.83 10.02 2.79
N LEU A 104 -3.06 9.44 1.61
CA LEU A 104 -3.50 10.18 0.42
C LEU A 104 -4.94 10.70 0.58
N VAL A 105 -5.83 9.90 1.20
CA VAL A 105 -7.20 10.33 1.51
C VAL A 105 -7.18 11.51 2.50
N ASP A 106 -6.40 11.40 3.57
CA ASP A 106 -6.31 12.47 4.59
C ASP A 106 -5.72 13.76 4.04
N ALA A 107 -4.72 13.65 3.17
CA ALA A 107 -4.14 14.80 2.49
C ALA A 107 -5.09 15.43 1.44
N GLY A 108 -6.25 14.83 1.18
CA GLY A 108 -7.23 15.34 0.21
C GLY A 108 -6.74 15.27 -1.24
N VAL A 109 -5.81 14.35 -1.55
CA VAL A 109 -5.32 14.17 -2.92
C VAL A 109 -6.43 13.56 -3.77
N PRO A 110 -6.75 14.14 -4.95
CA PRO A 110 -7.77 13.60 -5.83
C PRO A 110 -7.35 12.23 -6.36
N MET A 111 -8.13 11.20 -6.05
CA MET A 111 -7.94 9.82 -6.50
C MET A 111 -9.19 9.31 -7.20
N ARG A 112 -9.02 8.50 -8.25
CA ARG A 112 -10.14 7.85 -8.95
C ARG A 112 -10.83 6.83 -8.03
N ALA A 113 -10.05 6.14 -7.21
CA ALA A 113 -10.51 5.10 -6.32
C ALA A 113 -9.53 4.88 -5.17
N LEU A 114 -10.00 4.23 -4.09
CA LEU A 114 -9.16 3.72 -3.01
C LEU A 114 -8.50 2.41 -3.43
N PHE A 115 -7.41 2.06 -2.78
CA PHE A 115 -6.72 0.79 -2.98
C PHE A 115 -6.30 0.18 -1.65
N CYS A 116 -6.18 -1.15 -1.61
CA CYS A 116 -5.62 -1.84 -0.46
C CYS A 116 -4.66 -2.93 -0.89
N GLY A 117 -3.64 -3.15 -0.08
CA GLY A 117 -2.73 -4.29 -0.14
C GLY A 117 -3.20 -5.41 0.77
N VAL A 118 -3.16 -6.64 0.27
CA VAL A 118 -3.36 -7.88 1.03
C VAL A 118 -2.22 -8.84 0.70
N THR A 119 -1.66 -9.50 1.72
CA THR A 119 -0.64 -10.53 1.52
C THR A 119 -1.23 -11.90 1.76
N CYS A 120 -0.86 -12.86 0.93
CA CYS A 120 -1.19 -14.27 1.05
C CYS A 120 0.12 -15.06 1.19
N ALA A 121 0.16 -16.01 2.11
CA ALA A 121 1.19 -17.03 2.17
C ALA A 121 0.59 -18.38 1.78
N LEU A 122 1.36 -19.17 1.04
CA LEU A 122 1.09 -20.56 0.73
C LEU A 122 2.05 -21.43 1.51
N ASP A 123 1.49 -22.30 2.35
CA ASP A 123 2.27 -23.28 3.12
C ASP A 123 2.79 -24.41 2.22
N SER A 124 3.67 -25.27 2.75
CA SER A 124 4.17 -26.46 2.04
C SER A 124 3.04 -27.39 1.59
N ASP A 125 1.97 -27.44 2.38
CA ASP A 125 0.81 -28.32 2.17
C ASP A 125 -0.22 -27.72 1.19
N GLY A 126 0.04 -26.53 0.65
CA GLY A 126 -0.89 -25.82 -0.25
C GLY A 126 -2.00 -25.05 0.49
N THR A 127 -1.94 -24.98 1.82
CA THR A 127 -2.89 -24.19 2.61
C THR A 127 -2.62 -22.70 2.43
N LEU A 128 -3.64 -21.95 2.05
CA LEU A 128 -3.60 -20.50 1.93
C LEU A 128 -3.82 -19.83 3.29
N LEU A 129 -2.93 -18.91 3.65
CA LEU A 129 -3.09 -18.01 4.78
C LEU A 129 -3.12 -16.55 4.31
N LEU A 130 -4.12 -15.80 4.77
CA LEU A 130 -4.21 -14.35 4.56
C LEU A 130 -3.49 -13.59 5.68
N ASP A 131 -2.79 -12.52 5.31
CA ASP A 131 -2.00 -11.66 6.19
C ASP A 131 -1.06 -12.44 7.14
N PRO A 132 -0.07 -13.17 6.57
CA PRO A 132 0.87 -13.96 7.34
C PRO A 132 1.73 -13.10 8.28
N THR A 133 2.06 -13.67 9.44
CA THR A 133 3.10 -13.17 10.34
C THR A 133 4.50 -13.41 9.77
N ALA A 134 5.52 -12.73 10.28
CA ALA A 134 6.91 -12.89 9.85
C ALA A 134 7.43 -14.33 9.97
N LYS A 135 6.92 -15.12 10.92
CA LYS A 135 7.27 -16.54 11.05
C LYS A 135 6.66 -17.34 9.90
N GLN A 136 5.36 -17.16 9.66
CA GLN A 136 4.63 -17.82 8.58
C GLN A 136 5.16 -17.42 7.21
N GLU A 137 5.53 -16.14 7.00
CA GLU A 137 6.15 -15.67 5.76
C GLU A 137 7.50 -16.36 5.47
N LYS A 138 8.24 -16.74 6.53
CA LYS A 138 9.54 -17.42 6.41
C LYS A 138 9.41 -18.92 6.19
N GLU A 139 8.39 -19.54 6.76
CA GLU A 139 8.10 -20.97 6.62
C GLU A 139 7.33 -21.28 5.31
N ALA A 140 6.61 -20.29 4.78
CA ALA A 140 5.82 -20.42 3.57
C ALA A 140 6.67 -20.76 2.33
N ARG A 141 6.12 -21.63 1.48
CA ARG A 141 6.67 -21.99 0.18
C ARG A 141 6.58 -20.83 -0.82
N ALA A 142 5.51 -20.04 -0.72
CA ALA A 142 5.33 -18.85 -1.55
C ALA A 142 4.57 -17.74 -0.80
N VAL A 143 4.91 -16.50 -1.14
CA VAL A 143 4.32 -15.29 -0.58
C VAL A 143 3.92 -14.38 -1.72
N LEU A 144 2.64 -13.99 -1.74
CA LEU A 144 2.03 -13.19 -2.77
C LEU A 144 1.42 -11.95 -2.12
N THR A 145 1.78 -10.76 -2.58
CA THR A 145 1.16 -9.50 -2.13
C THR A 145 0.44 -8.87 -3.31
N PHE A 146 -0.85 -8.59 -3.13
CA PHE A 146 -1.71 -7.99 -4.14
C PHE A 146 -2.18 -6.61 -3.69
N ALA A 147 -2.16 -5.64 -4.60
CA ALA A 147 -2.85 -4.37 -4.45
C ALA A 147 -4.11 -4.37 -5.31
N LEU A 148 -5.26 -4.13 -4.71
CA LEU A 148 -6.56 -4.15 -5.38
C LEU A 148 -7.24 -2.78 -5.32
N ASP A 149 -7.99 -2.46 -6.37
CA ASP A 149 -8.85 -1.28 -6.45
C ASP A 149 -10.19 -1.52 -5.71
N SER A 150 -10.69 -0.51 -5.01
CA SER A 150 -12.00 -0.50 -4.35
C SER A 150 -13.21 -0.57 -5.27
N VAL A 151 -13.13 -0.06 -6.50
CA VAL A 151 -14.30 0.08 -7.40
C VAL A 151 -14.53 -1.21 -8.18
N GLU A 152 -13.56 -1.59 -9.02
CA GLU A 152 -13.68 -2.72 -9.94
C GLU A 152 -13.01 -3.99 -9.40
N ARG A 153 -12.37 -3.93 -8.22
CA ARG A 153 -11.58 -5.04 -7.65
C ARG A 153 -10.49 -5.57 -8.59
N LYS A 154 -10.04 -4.68 -9.50
CA LYS A 154 -8.96 -4.96 -10.43
C LYS A 154 -7.64 -4.99 -9.67
N LEU A 155 -6.77 -5.88 -10.12
CA LEU A 155 -5.41 -6.00 -9.63
C LEU A 155 -4.58 -4.82 -10.16
N LEU A 156 -4.07 -3.99 -9.25
CA LEU A 156 -3.20 -2.85 -9.57
C LEU A 156 -1.73 -3.25 -9.57
N MET A 157 -1.34 -4.10 -8.61
CA MET A 157 0.03 -4.56 -8.43
C MET A 157 0.02 -5.96 -7.83
N SER A 158 0.94 -6.81 -8.29
CA SER A 158 1.20 -8.11 -7.67
C SER A 158 2.70 -8.28 -7.50
N THR A 159 3.10 -8.71 -6.31
CA THR A 159 4.48 -9.15 -6.02
C THR A 159 4.42 -10.60 -5.57
N THR A 160 5.30 -11.40 -6.14
CA THR A 160 5.34 -12.84 -5.88
C THR A 160 6.76 -13.26 -5.51
N LYS A 161 6.86 -14.10 -4.49
CA LYS A 161 8.11 -14.73 -4.06
C LYS A 161 7.85 -16.21 -3.79
N GLY A 162 8.74 -17.07 -4.27
CA GLY A 162 8.59 -18.52 -4.10
C GLY A 162 7.90 -19.21 -5.27
N LEU A 163 7.50 -20.46 -5.05
CA LEU A 163 7.01 -21.37 -6.09
C LEU A 163 5.52 -21.64 -5.90
N TYR A 164 4.72 -21.40 -6.93
CA TYR A 164 3.27 -21.58 -6.93
C TYR A 164 2.78 -22.04 -8.31
N SER A 165 1.63 -22.72 -8.31
CA SER A 165 0.89 -23.12 -9.50
C SER A 165 -0.13 -22.05 -9.89
N ASP A 166 -0.63 -22.12 -11.14
CA ASP A 166 -1.65 -21.19 -11.62
C ASP A 166 -2.96 -21.29 -10.81
N ALA A 167 -3.35 -22.51 -10.43
CA ALA A 167 -4.53 -22.75 -9.59
C ALA A 167 -4.40 -22.09 -8.20
N GLU A 168 -3.21 -22.23 -7.57
CA GLU A 168 -2.93 -21.57 -6.28
C GLU A 168 -2.95 -20.05 -6.42
N LEU A 169 -2.42 -19.49 -7.52
CA LEU A 169 -2.47 -18.04 -7.78
C LEU A 169 -3.91 -17.52 -7.89
N GLN A 170 -4.77 -18.23 -8.62
CA GLN A 170 -6.18 -17.87 -8.76
C GLN A 170 -6.93 -17.93 -7.42
N GLN A 171 -6.65 -18.94 -6.60
CA GLN A 171 -7.20 -19.06 -5.25
C GLN A 171 -6.73 -17.91 -4.35
N CYS A 172 -5.43 -17.59 -4.35
CA CYS A 172 -4.87 -16.44 -3.63
C CYS A 172 -5.54 -15.14 -4.04
N LEU A 173 -5.72 -14.92 -5.35
CA LEU A 173 -6.33 -13.69 -5.85
C LEU A 173 -7.80 -13.57 -5.43
N ALA A 174 -8.57 -14.66 -5.51
CA ALA A 174 -9.98 -14.67 -5.07
C ALA A 174 -10.09 -14.42 -3.56
N ALA A 175 -9.21 -15.02 -2.76
CA ALA A 175 -9.16 -14.79 -1.32
C ALA A 175 -8.74 -13.35 -0.97
N ALA A 176 -7.75 -12.79 -1.68
CA ALA A 176 -7.34 -11.40 -1.53
C ALA A 176 -8.46 -10.43 -1.91
N GLN A 177 -9.24 -10.74 -2.96
CA GLN A 177 -10.43 -9.97 -3.32
C GLN A 177 -11.50 -10.01 -2.22
N ALA A 178 -11.75 -11.16 -1.60
CA ALA A 178 -12.67 -11.25 -0.47
C ALA A 178 -12.17 -10.44 0.73
N ALA A 179 -10.90 -10.60 1.09
CA ALA A 179 -10.25 -9.87 2.19
C ALA A 179 -10.26 -8.34 1.97
N SER A 180 -10.01 -7.90 0.74
CA SER A 180 -10.02 -6.47 0.38
C SER A 180 -11.35 -5.78 0.73
N GLN A 181 -12.48 -6.50 0.64
CA GLN A 181 -13.79 -5.94 0.99
C GLN A 181 -13.88 -5.59 2.47
N HIS A 182 -13.28 -6.41 3.34
CA HIS A 182 -13.21 -6.15 4.77
C HIS A 182 -12.32 -4.93 5.06
N VAL A 183 -11.19 -4.82 4.37
CA VAL A 183 -10.27 -3.66 4.50
C VAL A 183 -10.94 -2.37 4.03
N PHE A 184 -11.62 -2.38 2.87
CA PHE A 184 -12.33 -1.21 2.38
C PHE A 184 -13.51 -0.80 3.27
N ARG A 185 -14.20 -1.77 3.87
CA ARG A 185 -15.22 -1.48 4.89
C ARG A 185 -14.60 -0.77 6.09
N PHE A 186 -13.46 -1.28 6.56
CA PHE A 186 -12.71 -0.68 7.66
C PHE A 186 -12.26 0.76 7.35
N TYR A 187 -11.79 1.04 6.13
CA TYR A 187 -11.45 2.40 5.71
C TYR A 187 -12.65 3.34 5.83
N ARG A 188 -13.81 2.93 5.30
CA ARG A 188 -15.03 3.75 5.36
C ARG A 188 -15.45 4.02 6.81
N GLU A 189 -15.44 3.00 7.66
CA GLU A 189 -15.78 3.16 9.08
C GLU A 189 -14.80 4.09 9.81
N SER A 190 -13.49 3.96 9.53
CA SER A 190 -12.45 4.77 10.15
C SER A 190 -12.55 6.24 9.76
N LEU A 191 -12.77 6.51 8.47
CA LEU A 191 -13.01 7.86 7.96
C LEU A 191 -14.27 8.47 8.57
N GLN A 192 -15.39 7.73 8.58
CA GLN A 192 -16.64 8.20 9.19
C GLN A 192 -16.47 8.56 10.67
N ARG A 193 -15.83 7.70 11.47
CA ARG A 193 -15.59 7.96 12.89
C ARG A 193 -14.79 9.24 13.14
N ARG A 194 -13.86 9.57 12.25
CA ARG A 194 -13.03 10.77 12.37
C ARG A 194 -13.80 12.03 12.00
N TYR A 195 -14.65 11.98 10.97
CA TYR A 195 -15.43 13.14 10.53
C TYR A 195 -16.71 13.36 11.35
N SER A 196 -17.31 12.33 11.96
CA SER A 196 -18.49 12.48 12.82
C SER A 196 -18.22 13.11 14.19
N LYS A 197 -16.95 13.33 14.56
CA LYS A 197 -16.55 13.98 15.82
C LYS A 197 -16.20 15.47 15.65
N SER A 198 -16.35 16.00 14.44
CA SER A 198 -16.21 17.44 14.15
C SER A 198 -17.57 18.10 13.98
#